data_AF-A0A1G5ZWT2-F1
#
_entry.id   AF-A0A1G5ZWT2-F1
#
_cell.length_a   1.000
_cell.length_b   1.000
_cell.length_c   1.000
_cell.angle_alpha   90.00
_cell.angle_beta   90.00
_cell.angle_gamma   90.00
#
_symmetry.space_group_name_H-M   'P 1'
#
loop_
_entity.id
_entity.type
_entity.pdbx_description
1 polymer ?
#
loop_
_entity_poly.entity_id
_entity_poly.type
_entity_poly.pdbx_seq_one_letter_code
_entity_poly.pdbx_strand_id
1 'polypeptide(L)'
;MSTDAYRQIIAAPRDRLDLFLATANRIGAPVGHVEKDFWVCWTLNSLYHERPAGEPRLLFKGGTSLSKGYDLIKRFSEDIDVTVFRDDLEEPATVEELEALSNKKRRAKLDAIRDACRAYITGPLNEFLAAQMADGIDGAGRVEIDDADPDGQTLLLWYQRRNRATAPMSDRRYVSNPAQNRRSIPTGR
;
A
#
# COMPACT_ATOMS: atom_id res chain seq x y z
N MET A 1 -5.63 -11.09 11.57
CA MET A 1 -4.90 -12.27 11.06
C MET A 1 -3.43 -12.01 11.30
N SER A 2 -2.64 -12.98 11.78
CA SER A 2 -1.20 -12.77 12.05
C SER A 2 -0.36 -12.91 10.79
N THR A 3 0.87 -12.40 10.83
CA THR A 3 1.89 -12.63 9.79
C THR A 3 2.06 -14.12 9.46
N ASP A 4 2.15 -14.99 10.47
CA ASP A 4 2.32 -16.43 10.23
C ASP A 4 1.11 -17.08 9.55
N ALA A 5 -0.10 -16.60 9.86
CA ALA A 5 -1.29 -17.08 9.16
C ALA A 5 -1.27 -16.69 7.67
N TYR A 6 -0.75 -15.50 7.32
CA TYR A 6 -0.57 -15.13 5.92
C TYR A 6 0.42 -16.05 5.23
N ARG A 7 1.58 -16.30 5.85
CA ARG A 7 2.61 -17.22 5.32
C ARG A 7 2.05 -18.62 5.08
N GLN A 8 1.31 -19.17 6.05
CA GLN A 8 0.67 -20.48 5.93
C GLN A 8 -0.30 -20.56 4.74
N ILE A 9 -1.16 -19.56 4.58
CA ILE A 9 -2.10 -19.51 3.45
C ILE A 9 -1.36 -19.38 2.12
N ILE A 10 -0.31 -18.57 2.03
CA ILE A 10 0.42 -18.40 0.78
C ILE A 10 1.20 -19.66 0.39
N ALA A 11 1.82 -20.33 1.36
CA ALA A 11 2.60 -21.55 1.17
C ALA A 11 1.77 -22.79 0.79
N ALA A 12 0.43 -22.72 0.85
CA ALA A 12 -0.48 -23.82 0.53
C ALA A 12 -1.39 -23.48 -0.67
N PRO A 13 -0.91 -23.51 -1.94
CA PRO A 13 -1.63 -22.94 -3.08
C PRO A 13 -2.98 -23.59 -3.39
N ARG A 14 -3.12 -24.90 -3.18
CA ARG A 14 -4.39 -25.62 -3.38
C ARG A 14 -5.39 -25.26 -2.28
N ASP A 15 -4.93 -25.34 -1.03
CA ASP A 15 -5.74 -25.03 0.15
C ASP A 15 -6.17 -23.55 0.17
N ARG A 16 -5.32 -22.65 -0.35
CA ARG A 16 -5.64 -21.22 -0.51
C ARG A 16 -6.81 -20.98 -1.46
N LEU A 17 -6.83 -21.63 -2.62
CA LEU A 17 -7.93 -21.45 -3.57
C LEU A 17 -9.24 -21.99 -2.98
N ASP A 18 -9.19 -23.16 -2.35
CA ASP A 18 -10.36 -23.74 -1.70
C ASP A 18 -10.85 -22.87 -0.54
N LEU A 19 -9.94 -22.25 0.23
CA LEU A 19 -10.27 -21.27 1.26
C LEU A 19 -10.94 -20.02 0.68
N PHE A 20 -10.44 -19.48 -0.42
CA PHE A 20 -11.06 -18.33 -1.10
C PHE A 20 -12.44 -18.68 -1.63
N LEU A 21 -12.62 -19.86 -2.23
CA LEU A 21 -13.92 -20.34 -2.72
C LEU A 21 -14.91 -20.54 -1.57
N ALA A 22 -14.49 -21.19 -0.49
CA ALA A 22 -15.34 -21.38 0.69
C ALA A 22 -15.76 -20.04 1.30
N THR A 23 -14.83 -19.08 1.39
CA THR A 23 -15.11 -17.73 1.89
C THR A 23 -16.07 -16.98 0.98
N ALA A 24 -15.83 -17.02 -0.33
CA ALA A 24 -16.67 -16.41 -1.36
C ALA A 24 -18.12 -16.91 -1.28
N ASN A 25 -18.29 -18.23 -1.19
CA ASN A 25 -19.60 -18.86 -1.02
C ASN A 25 -20.29 -18.44 0.29
N ARG A 26 -19.53 -18.35 1.40
CA ARG A 26 -20.08 -17.97 2.70
C ARG A 26 -20.57 -16.52 2.74
N ILE A 27 -19.85 -15.61 2.10
CA ILE A 27 -20.15 -14.16 2.16
C ILE A 27 -20.94 -13.65 0.95
N GLY A 28 -21.23 -14.51 -0.03
CA GLY A 28 -21.96 -14.14 -1.24
C GLY A 28 -21.20 -13.16 -2.13
N ALA A 29 -19.87 -13.30 -2.25
CA ALA A 29 -19.02 -12.44 -3.05
C ALA A 29 -18.30 -13.21 -4.17
N PRO A 30 -17.91 -12.56 -5.28
CA PRO A 30 -17.03 -13.17 -6.27
C PRO A 30 -15.70 -13.60 -5.63
N VAL A 31 -15.21 -14.81 -5.95
CA VAL A 31 -13.92 -15.33 -5.43
C VAL A 31 -12.75 -14.39 -5.73
N GLY A 32 -12.80 -13.70 -6.87
CA GLY A 32 -11.80 -12.69 -7.21
C GLY A 32 -11.76 -11.51 -6.25
N HIS A 33 -12.90 -11.09 -5.68
CA HIS A 33 -12.91 -10.04 -4.66
C HIS A 33 -12.28 -10.54 -3.35
N VAL A 34 -12.54 -11.79 -2.96
CA VAL A 34 -11.92 -12.39 -1.77
C VAL A 34 -10.41 -12.49 -1.91
N GLU A 35 -9.93 -12.96 -3.08
CA GLU A 35 -8.51 -13.05 -3.37
C GLU A 35 -7.85 -11.66 -3.34
N LYS A 36 -8.43 -10.67 -4.02
CA LYS A 36 -7.88 -9.30 -3.99
C LYS A 36 -7.89 -8.72 -2.57
N ASP A 37 -8.95 -8.95 -1.80
CA ASP A 37 -9.09 -8.47 -0.42
C ASP A 37 -8.04 -9.07 0.52
N PHE A 38 -7.76 -10.38 0.36
CA PHE A 38 -6.68 -11.06 1.05
C PHE A 38 -5.35 -10.37 0.80
N TRP A 39 -5.05 -10.08 -0.47
CA TRP A 39 -3.83 -9.40 -0.85
C TRP A 39 -3.78 -8.00 -0.24
N VAL A 40 -4.82 -7.18 -0.37
CA VAL A 40 -4.88 -5.84 0.27
C VAL A 40 -4.53 -5.91 1.76
N CYS A 41 -5.15 -6.84 2.49
CA CYS A 41 -4.90 -7.01 3.92
C CYS A 41 -3.47 -7.50 4.20
N TRP A 42 -2.92 -8.38 3.36
CA TRP A 42 -1.52 -8.79 3.45
C TRP A 42 -0.56 -7.60 3.33
N THR A 43 -0.75 -6.69 2.38
CA THR A 43 0.13 -5.52 2.25
C THR A 43 -0.06 -4.52 3.37
N LEU A 44 -1.28 -4.33 3.88
CA LEU A 44 -1.48 -3.55 5.10
C LEU A 44 -0.70 -4.16 6.27
N ASN A 45 -0.70 -5.49 6.41
CA ASN A 45 0.11 -6.17 7.41
C ASN A 45 1.61 -5.90 7.20
N SER A 46 2.10 -6.03 5.96
CA SER A 46 3.51 -5.72 5.63
C SER A 46 3.87 -4.28 5.98
N LEU A 47 3.01 -3.31 5.63
CA LEU A 47 3.25 -1.88 5.83
C LEU A 47 3.18 -1.43 7.29
N TYR A 48 2.39 -2.08 8.13
CA TYR A 48 2.14 -1.59 9.49
C TYR A 48 2.68 -2.49 10.60
N HIS A 49 3.02 -3.74 10.31
CA HIS A 49 3.50 -4.70 11.31
C HIS A 49 4.88 -5.31 11.00
N GLU A 50 5.33 -5.29 9.73
CA GLU A 50 6.58 -5.97 9.34
C GLU A 50 7.69 -5.01 8.91
N ARG A 51 7.41 -3.71 8.82
CA ARG A 51 8.45 -2.72 8.50
C ARG A 51 9.48 -2.62 9.63
N PRO A 52 10.78 -2.47 9.28
CA PRO A 52 11.82 -2.21 10.27
C PRO A 52 11.54 -0.98 11.13
N ALA A 53 12.03 -0.99 12.37
CA ALA A 53 11.99 0.19 13.23
C ALA A 53 12.85 1.33 12.62
N GLY A 54 12.41 2.58 12.79
CA GLY A 54 13.10 3.77 12.28
C GLY A 54 12.71 4.18 10.87
N GLU A 55 11.92 3.36 10.18
CA GLU A 55 11.30 3.72 8.90
C GLU A 55 10.27 4.86 9.06
N PRO A 56 10.08 5.74 8.05
CA PRO A 56 9.10 6.82 8.11
C PRO A 56 7.69 6.35 8.49
N ARG A 57 6.99 7.07 9.35
CA ARG A 57 5.62 6.70 9.69
C ARG A 57 4.73 6.82 8.45
N LEU A 58 3.73 5.94 8.38
CA LEU A 58 2.69 5.93 7.36
C LEU A 58 1.35 6.16 8.02
N LEU A 59 0.46 6.91 7.37
CA LEU A 59 -0.94 7.01 7.73
C LEU A 59 -1.81 6.42 6.63
N PHE A 60 -2.58 5.39 6.94
CA PHE A 60 -3.55 4.80 6.02
C PHE A 60 -4.76 5.73 5.89
N LYS A 61 -5.10 6.11 4.64
CA LYS A 61 -6.20 7.03 4.33
C LYS A 61 -7.05 6.47 3.17
N GLY A 62 -7.92 7.33 2.64
CA GLY A 62 -8.73 7.02 1.46
C GLY A 62 -9.93 6.15 1.76
N GLY A 63 -10.64 5.75 0.69
CA GLY A 63 -11.86 4.94 0.79
C GLY A 63 -11.61 3.57 1.43
N THR A 64 -10.43 2.99 1.19
CA THR A 64 -10.06 1.68 1.73
C THR A 64 -9.85 1.74 3.25
N SER A 65 -9.34 2.85 3.80
CA SER A 65 -9.28 3.02 5.27
C SER A 65 -10.68 3.08 5.91
N LEU A 66 -11.65 3.71 5.23
CA LEU A 66 -13.03 3.81 5.70
C LEU A 66 -13.77 2.47 5.66
N SER A 67 -13.51 1.63 4.66
CA SER A 67 -14.09 0.28 4.60
C SER A 67 -13.40 -0.69 5.57
N LYS A 68 -12.07 -0.62 5.71
CA LYS A 68 -11.28 -1.56 6.53
C LYS A 68 -11.24 -1.24 8.02
N GLY A 69 -11.18 0.04 8.38
CA GLY A 69 -11.09 0.47 9.78
C GLY A 69 -12.45 0.74 10.42
N TYR A 70 -13.46 1.10 9.63
CA TYR A 70 -14.72 1.65 10.15
C TYR A 70 -16.00 1.05 9.56
N ASP A 71 -15.91 0.13 8.58
CA ASP A 71 -17.07 -0.46 7.86
C ASP A 71 -18.06 0.59 7.29
N LEU A 72 -17.57 1.80 6.98
CA LEU A 72 -18.42 2.95 6.61
C LEU A 72 -18.88 2.91 5.15
N ILE A 73 -18.13 2.22 4.28
CA ILE A 73 -18.48 2.05 2.86
C ILE A 73 -18.33 0.58 2.44
N LYS A 74 -19.35 0.05 1.77
CA LYS A 74 -19.40 -1.34 1.29
C LYS A 74 -19.10 -1.43 -0.20
N ARG A 75 -17.95 -0.90 -0.61
CA ARG A 75 -17.41 -1.09 -1.96
C ARG A 75 -16.08 -1.81 -1.89
N PHE A 76 -15.88 -2.76 -2.79
CA PHE A 76 -14.58 -3.36 -2.99
C PHE A 76 -13.61 -2.30 -3.52
N SER A 77 -12.45 -2.16 -2.90
CA SER A 77 -11.39 -1.24 -3.33
C SER A 77 -10.05 -1.94 -3.13
N GLU A 78 -9.27 -1.95 -4.20
CA GLU A 78 -7.95 -2.57 -4.28
C GLU A 78 -6.83 -1.60 -3.89
N ASP A 79 -7.11 -0.30 -3.97
CA ASP A 79 -6.15 0.77 -3.77
C ASP A 79 -5.82 0.96 -2.28
N ILE A 80 -4.56 1.22 -1.98
CA ILE A 80 -4.07 1.52 -0.64
C ILE A 80 -3.44 2.91 -0.66
N ASP A 81 -4.22 3.90 -0.23
CA ASP A 81 -3.73 5.27 -0.06
C ASP A 81 -3.00 5.42 1.27
N VAL A 82 -1.69 5.67 1.23
CA VAL A 82 -0.88 5.97 2.42
C VAL A 82 -0.38 7.41 2.39
N THR A 83 -0.14 8.00 3.54
CA THR A 83 0.59 9.27 3.64
C THR A 83 1.87 9.07 4.42
N VAL A 84 3.00 9.42 3.81
CA VAL A 84 4.30 9.43 4.49
C VAL A 84 4.40 10.67 5.39
N PHE A 85 4.76 10.50 6.66
CA PHE A 85 4.97 11.65 7.55
C PHE A 85 6.24 12.38 7.13
N ARG A 86 6.09 13.64 6.68
CA ARG A 86 7.21 14.46 6.20
C ARG A 86 8.26 14.77 7.26
N ASP A 87 7.88 14.76 8.53
CA ASP A 87 8.79 15.02 9.65
C ASP A 87 9.82 13.89 9.80
N ASP A 88 9.50 12.71 9.25
CA ASP A 88 10.37 11.54 9.25
C ASP A 88 11.19 11.44 7.94
N LEU A 89 11.10 12.44 7.06
CA LEU A 89 11.89 12.56 5.82
C LEU A 89 13.03 13.57 6.01
N GLU A 90 14.01 13.54 5.11
CA GLU A 90 15.17 14.46 5.11
C GLU A 90 14.80 15.94 4.88
N GLU A 91 13.53 16.24 4.60
CA GLU A 91 12.99 17.58 4.35
C GLU A 91 11.87 17.96 5.33
N PRO A 92 12.12 17.97 6.66
CA PRO A 92 11.08 18.31 7.62
C PRO A 92 10.66 19.78 7.44
N ALA A 93 9.38 20.03 7.68
CA ALA A 93 8.82 21.37 7.73
C ALA A 93 7.55 21.34 8.57
N THR A 94 7.39 22.30 9.47
CA THR A 94 6.15 22.54 10.20
C THR A 94 5.13 23.27 9.33
N VAL A 95 3.86 23.29 9.76
CA VAL A 95 2.82 24.05 9.03
C VAL A 95 3.13 25.55 9.14
N GLU A 96 3.54 25.98 10.33
CA GLU A 96 3.87 27.35 10.68
C GLU A 96 5.05 27.87 9.83
N GLU A 97 6.11 27.09 9.66
CA GLU A 97 7.23 27.43 8.79
C GLU A 97 6.77 27.61 7.33
N LEU A 98 5.96 26.68 6.81
CA LEU A 98 5.45 26.80 5.45
C LEU A 98 4.56 28.02 5.28
N GLU A 99 3.75 28.36 6.28
CA GLU A 99 2.86 29.53 6.24
C GLU A 99 3.63 30.85 6.30
N ALA A 100 4.74 30.91 7.05
CA ALA A 100 5.61 32.07 7.12
C ALA A 100 6.39 32.34 5.81
N LEU A 101 6.54 31.35 4.93
CA LEU A 101 7.25 31.50 3.65
C LEU A 101 6.44 32.30 2.62
N SER A 102 7.16 33.08 1.80
CA SER A 102 6.59 33.65 0.58
C SER A 102 6.09 32.55 -0.36
N ASN A 103 5.13 32.86 -1.24
CA ASN A 103 4.54 31.86 -2.14
C ASN A 103 5.59 31.09 -2.98
N LYS A 104 6.64 31.78 -3.46
CA LYS A 104 7.74 31.13 -4.21
C LYS A 104 8.54 30.16 -3.34
N LYS A 105 8.94 30.58 -2.13
CA LYS A 105 9.70 29.73 -1.20
C LYS A 105 8.87 28.55 -0.71
N ARG A 106 7.58 28.77 -0.41
CA ARG A 106 6.64 27.73 -0.02
C ARG A 106 6.49 26.67 -1.11
N ARG A 107 6.35 27.08 -2.38
CA ARG A 107 6.30 26.15 -3.52
C ARG A 107 7.56 25.29 -3.58
N ALA A 108 8.73 25.93 -3.56
CA ALA A 108 10.01 25.21 -3.61
C ALA A 108 10.17 24.20 -2.46
N LYS A 109 9.75 24.55 -1.24
CA LYS A 109 9.82 23.64 -0.08
C LYS A 109 8.83 22.47 -0.23
N LEU A 110 7.62 22.70 -0.75
CA LEU A 110 6.66 21.63 -1.03
C LEU A 110 7.15 20.70 -2.14
N ASP A 111 7.81 21.24 -3.16
CA ASP A 111 8.40 20.44 -4.23
C ASP A 111 9.53 19.56 -3.67
N ALA A 112 10.40 20.09 -2.79
CA ALA A 112 11.43 19.31 -2.10
C ALA A 112 10.85 18.18 -1.23
N ILE A 113 9.77 18.45 -0.47
CA ILE A 113 9.07 17.41 0.31
C ILE A 113 8.48 16.33 -0.60
N ARG A 114 7.90 16.73 -1.73
CA ARG A 114 7.35 15.78 -2.71
C ARG A 114 8.47 14.91 -3.29
N ASP A 115 9.61 15.50 -3.62
CA ASP A 115 10.74 14.78 -4.20
C ASP A 115 11.38 13.83 -3.17
N ALA A 116 11.45 14.22 -1.89
CA ALA A 116 11.85 13.34 -0.79
C ALA A 116 10.87 12.19 -0.57
N CYS A 117 9.55 12.46 -0.61
CA CYS A 117 8.53 11.40 -0.58
C CYS A 117 8.70 10.43 -1.74
N ARG A 118 8.89 10.95 -2.96
CA ARG A 118 9.13 10.13 -4.16
C ARG A 118 10.34 9.22 -3.97
N ALA A 119 11.48 9.77 -3.53
CA ALA A 119 12.69 8.99 -3.29
C ALA A 119 12.46 7.87 -2.26
N TYR A 120 11.71 8.16 -1.20
CA TYR A 120 11.35 7.16 -0.20
C TYR A 120 10.46 6.04 -0.78
N ILE A 121 9.40 6.41 -1.52
CA ILE A 121 8.45 5.45 -2.10
C ILE A 121 9.13 4.57 -3.15
N THR A 122 9.91 5.14 -4.06
CA THR A 122 10.52 4.40 -5.18
C THR A 122 11.80 3.65 -4.79
N GLY A 123 12.44 4.03 -3.68
CA GLY A 123 13.60 3.36 -3.11
C GLY A 123 13.24 2.47 -1.92
N PRO A 124 13.49 2.89 -0.67
CA PRO A 124 13.37 2.03 0.52
C PRO A 124 12.04 1.27 0.65
N LEU A 125 10.90 1.94 0.41
CA LEU A 125 9.60 1.29 0.53
C LEU A 125 9.38 0.22 -0.56
N ASN A 126 9.78 0.54 -1.80
CA ASN A 126 9.72 -0.40 -2.91
C ASN A 126 10.61 -1.62 -2.64
N GLU A 127 11.86 -1.41 -2.22
CA GLU A 127 12.79 -2.48 -1.87
C GLU A 127 12.22 -3.39 -0.76
N PHE A 128 11.67 -2.80 0.29
CA PHE A 128 11.00 -3.54 1.35
C PHE A 128 9.83 -4.38 0.82
N LEU A 129 8.90 -3.77 0.07
CA LEU A 129 7.75 -4.50 -0.48
C LEU A 129 8.18 -5.57 -1.49
N ALA A 130 9.21 -5.33 -2.28
CA ALA A 130 9.77 -6.30 -3.22
C ALA A 130 10.34 -7.52 -2.47
N ALA A 131 11.10 -7.30 -1.40
CA ALA A 131 11.60 -8.38 -0.55
C ALA A 131 10.44 -9.18 0.07
N GLN A 132 9.43 -8.50 0.60
CA GLN A 132 8.25 -9.14 1.17
C GLN A 132 7.47 -9.97 0.15
N MET A 133 7.38 -9.52 -1.11
CA MET A 133 6.73 -10.26 -2.19
C MET A 133 7.55 -11.47 -2.63
N ALA A 134 8.88 -11.36 -2.65
CA ALA A 134 9.78 -12.45 -2.99
C ALA A 134 9.71 -13.58 -1.94
N ASP A 135 9.83 -13.22 -0.66
CA ASP A 135 9.78 -14.16 0.46
C ASP A 135 8.37 -14.74 0.67
N GLY A 136 7.37 -13.89 0.52
CA GLY A 136 5.99 -14.21 0.84
C GLY A 136 5.31 -15.09 -0.21
N ILE A 137 5.67 -15.00 -1.49
CA ILE A 137 4.92 -15.58 -2.63
C ILE A 137 5.79 -16.49 -3.51
N ASP A 138 6.85 -17.10 -2.95
CA ASP A 138 7.75 -18.01 -3.68
C ASP A 138 8.27 -17.38 -4.98
N GLY A 139 8.64 -16.10 -4.93
CA GLY A 139 9.12 -15.32 -6.08
C GLY A 139 8.10 -15.04 -7.19
N ALA A 140 6.83 -15.43 -7.01
CA ALA A 140 5.82 -15.29 -8.05
C ALA A 140 5.15 -13.90 -8.08
N GLY A 141 5.47 -13.05 -7.10
CA GLY A 141 5.04 -11.66 -7.03
C GLY A 141 6.14 -10.69 -7.40
N ARG A 142 5.78 -9.47 -7.82
CA ARG A 142 6.73 -8.39 -8.10
C ARG A 142 6.14 -7.04 -7.76
N VAL A 143 7.00 -6.05 -7.58
CA VAL A 143 6.62 -4.66 -7.36
C VAL A 143 7.18 -3.81 -8.50
N GLU A 144 6.36 -2.94 -9.05
CA GLU A 144 6.74 -2.02 -10.13
C GLU A 144 6.35 -0.59 -9.72
N ILE A 145 7.06 0.40 -10.25
CA ILE A 145 6.65 1.81 -10.14
C ILE A 145 5.61 2.07 -11.23
N ASP A 146 4.56 2.82 -10.92
CA ASP A 146 3.58 3.23 -11.92
C ASP A 146 4.08 4.45 -12.71
N ASP A 147 4.59 4.22 -13.92
CA ASP A 147 5.06 5.29 -14.81
C ASP A 147 3.94 6.23 -15.26
N ALA A 148 2.66 5.86 -15.09
CA ALA A 148 1.53 6.72 -15.40
C ALA A 148 1.21 7.73 -14.28
N ASP A 149 1.78 7.56 -13.08
CA ASP A 149 1.59 8.49 -11.97
C ASP A 149 2.47 9.74 -12.19
N PRO A 150 1.88 10.94 -12.40
CA PRO A 150 2.64 12.17 -12.59
C PRO A 150 3.51 12.52 -11.38
N ASP A 151 3.08 12.12 -10.18
CA ASP A 151 3.82 12.35 -8.94
C ASP A 151 4.84 11.23 -8.66
N GLY A 152 4.84 10.14 -9.44
CA GLY A 152 5.81 9.03 -9.37
C GLY A 152 5.86 8.36 -8.00
N GLN A 153 4.74 8.33 -7.29
CA GLN A 153 4.61 7.91 -5.90
C GLN A 153 3.60 6.77 -5.73
N THR A 154 3.44 5.97 -6.78
CA THR A 154 2.56 4.82 -6.84
C THR A 154 3.35 3.56 -7.16
N LEU A 155 3.15 2.53 -6.33
CA LEU A 155 3.71 1.19 -6.53
C LEU A 155 2.59 0.22 -6.93
N LEU A 156 2.87 -0.58 -7.95
CA LEU A 156 2.02 -1.67 -8.44
C LEU A 156 2.54 -2.99 -7.86
N LEU A 157 1.70 -3.66 -7.06
CA LEU A 157 2.05 -4.96 -6.49
C LEU A 157 1.34 -6.06 -7.26
N TRP A 158 2.11 -6.87 -7.97
CA TRP A 158 1.63 -7.95 -8.81
C TRP A 158 1.70 -9.29 -8.08
N TYR A 159 0.62 -10.06 -8.14
CA TYR A 159 0.54 -11.40 -7.55
C TYR A 159 -0.13 -12.37 -8.53
N GLN A 160 0.18 -13.65 -8.37
CA GLN A 160 -0.40 -14.72 -9.19
C GLN A 160 -1.81 -15.04 -8.75
N ARG A 161 -2.76 -14.92 -9.69
CA ARG A 161 -4.09 -15.52 -9.59
C ARG A 161 -4.04 -16.88 -10.24
N ARG A 162 -4.33 -17.93 -9.47
CA ARG A 162 -4.53 -19.27 -10.03
C ARG A 162 -6.02 -19.53 -10.21
N ASN A 163 -6.44 -19.64 -11.47
CA ASN A 163 -7.74 -20.22 -11.81
C ASN A 163 -7.56 -21.71 -12.12
N ARG A 164 -8.57 -22.53 -11.79
CA ARG A 164 -8.48 -24.00 -11.86
C ARG A 164 -8.33 -24.55 -13.31
N ALA A 165 -8.47 -23.69 -14.33
CA ALA A 165 -8.58 -24.09 -15.75
C ALA A 165 -7.69 -23.30 -16.74
N THR A 166 -6.91 -22.31 -16.31
CA THR A 166 -6.07 -21.50 -17.23
C THR A 166 -4.71 -21.20 -16.61
N ALA A 167 -3.73 -20.88 -17.48
CA ALA A 167 -2.38 -20.46 -17.12
C ALA A 167 -2.38 -19.38 -16.01
N PRO A 168 -1.29 -19.26 -15.22
CA PRO A 168 -1.15 -18.19 -14.23
C PRO A 168 -1.47 -16.82 -14.84
N MET A 169 -2.43 -16.11 -14.27
CA MET A 169 -2.75 -14.72 -14.62
C MET A 169 -2.24 -13.80 -13.53
N SER A 170 -1.55 -12.72 -13.89
CA SER A 170 -1.16 -11.69 -12.93
C SER A 170 -2.28 -10.67 -12.75
N ASP A 171 -2.56 -10.30 -11.51
CA ASP A 171 -3.38 -9.14 -11.17
C ASP A 171 -2.55 -8.20 -10.31
N ARG A 172 -2.96 -6.93 -10.23
CA ARG A 172 -2.20 -5.90 -9.51
C ARG A 172 -3.02 -5.31 -8.37
N ARG A 173 -2.39 -4.40 -7.63
CA ARG A 173 -2.99 -3.43 -6.73
C ARG A 173 -2.07 -2.22 -6.59
N TYR A 174 -2.60 -1.13 -6.07
CA TYR A 174 -1.89 0.14 -6.00
C TYR A 174 -1.59 0.50 -4.54
N VAL A 175 -0.36 0.92 -4.28
CA VAL A 175 0.01 1.64 -3.05
C VAL A 175 0.45 3.04 -3.47
N SER A 176 -0.35 4.04 -3.12
CA SER A 176 -0.19 5.42 -3.58
C SER A 176 0.05 6.34 -2.39
N ASN A 177 0.92 7.34 -2.56
CA ASN A 177 0.99 8.50 -1.68
C ASN A 177 0.32 9.71 -2.35
N PRO A 178 -1.00 9.92 -2.20
CA PRO A 178 -1.68 11.04 -2.83
C PRO A 178 -1.11 12.37 -2.32
N ALA A 179 -0.93 13.33 -3.24
CA ALA A 179 -0.32 14.62 -2.97
C ALA A 179 -0.85 15.26 -1.67
N GLN A 180 0.07 15.58 -0.75
CA GLN A 180 -0.26 16.23 0.51
C GLN A 180 -0.74 17.65 0.26
N ASN A 181 -2.06 17.85 0.20
CA ASN A 181 -2.63 19.19 0.20
C ASN A 181 -2.49 19.83 1.60
N ARG A 182 -2.41 21.17 1.64
CA ARG A 182 -2.15 22.02 2.82
C ARG A 182 -3.00 21.72 4.07
N ARG A 183 -4.11 20.99 3.95
CA ARG A 183 -5.06 20.70 5.03
C ARG A 183 -5.03 19.25 5.53
N SER A 184 -4.21 18.39 4.92
CA SER A 184 -4.24 16.94 5.13
C SER A 184 -2.99 16.39 5.80
N ILE A 185 -2.10 17.28 6.25
CA ILE A 185 -0.80 16.96 6.81
C ILE A 185 -1.02 16.35 8.21
N PRO A 186 -0.70 15.07 8.40
CA PRO A 186 -0.73 14.46 9.72
C PRO A 186 0.46 15.04 10.50
N THR A 187 0.19 15.82 11.53
CA THR A 187 1.22 16.19 12.51
C THR A 187 1.31 15.07 13.53
N GLY A 188 2.51 14.58 13.78
CA GLY A 188 2.74 13.54 14.78
C GLY A 188 2.57 14.09 16.19
N ARG A 189 1.70 13.48 16.99
CA ARG A 189 2.04 13.20 18.39
C ARG A 189 2.54 11.77 18.47
#